data_AF-A0A0C3RR14-F1
#
_entry.id   AF-A0A0C3RR14-F1
#
_cell.length_a   1.000
_cell.length_b   1.000
_cell.length_c   1.000
_cell.angle_alpha   90.00
_cell.angle_beta   90.00
_cell.angle_gamma   90.00
#
_symmetry.space_group_name_H-M   'P 1'
#
loop_
_entity.id
_entity.type
_entity.pdbx_description
1 polymer ?
#
loop_
_entity_poly.entity_id
_entity_poly.type
_entity_poly.pdbx_seq_one_letter_code
_entity_poly.pdbx_strand_id
1 'polypeptide(L)'
;VEDRLFKVPKRGFQCSDSEVFSVLFELPPQGEAEGSSSDNPLCLDSIVRDDFVCFLHVLYPKNPCEEPALSDRQWISVLRLAALWGFASIKTKAIANLDGVLERDPLQAVKLADDPRTGLEGWMVPAVGALARRAAPLSPDEVRALGLELALKVMHVRE
;
A
#
# COMPACT_ATOMS: atom_id res chain seq x y z
N VAL A 1 12.32 5.50 11.02
CA VAL A 1 11.70 5.76 9.70
C VAL A 1 12.27 7.06 9.19
N GLU A 2 13.06 7.05 8.12
CA GLU A 2 13.78 8.23 7.58
C GLU A 2 14.38 9.14 8.66
N ASP A 3 15.29 8.60 9.48
CA ASP A 3 15.98 9.33 10.56
C ASP A 3 15.09 10.02 11.60
N ARG A 4 13.81 9.62 11.67
CA ARG A 4 12.87 10.11 12.68
C ARG A 4 12.35 8.99 13.58
N LEU A 5 12.25 9.33 14.86
CA LEU A 5 11.69 8.50 15.91
C LEU A 5 10.18 8.77 16.05
N PHE A 6 9.40 7.70 15.92
CA PHE A 6 7.95 7.73 16.14
C PHE A 6 7.63 6.98 17.44
N LYS A 7 6.95 7.64 18.38
CA LYS A 7 6.46 7.02 19.61
C LYS A 7 5.01 6.63 19.41
N VAL A 8 4.77 5.35 19.19
CA VAL A 8 3.44 4.79 18.91
C VAL A 8 3.13 3.65 19.89
N PRO A 9 1.86 3.44 20.27
CA PRO A 9 1.50 2.30 21.10
C PRO A 9 1.89 0.98 20.41
N LYS A 10 2.34 -0.02 21.18
CA LYS A 10 2.64 -1.36 20.61
C LYS A 10 1.38 -2.13 20.26
N ARG A 11 0.28 -1.89 20.97
CA ARG A 11 -0.95 -2.68 20.88
C ARG A 11 -1.56 -2.73 19.47
N GLY A 12 -1.50 -1.65 18.70
CA GLY A 12 -2.00 -1.67 17.31
C GLY A 12 -1.13 -2.51 16.39
N PHE A 13 0.18 -2.56 16.61
CA PHE A 13 1.10 -3.41 15.84
C PHE A 13 1.14 -4.87 16.31
N GLN A 14 0.82 -5.12 17.58
CA GLN A 14 0.68 -6.46 18.16
C GLN A 14 -0.72 -7.07 17.94
N CYS A 15 -1.57 -6.42 17.12
CA CYS A 15 -2.86 -6.99 16.77
C CYS A 15 -2.65 -8.29 15.98
N SER A 16 -3.54 -9.26 16.15
CA SER A 16 -3.56 -10.52 15.37
C SER A 16 -3.59 -10.30 13.86
N ASP A 17 -3.94 -9.10 13.43
CA ASP A 17 -3.91 -8.70 12.03
C ASP A 17 -2.50 -8.55 11.45
N SER A 18 -1.45 -8.40 12.27
CA SER A 18 -0.08 -8.19 11.77
C SER A 18 0.75 -9.45 11.85
N GLU A 19 1.07 -10.06 10.72
CA GLU A 19 1.97 -11.23 10.66
C GLU A 19 3.42 -10.90 11.01
N VAL A 20 3.94 -9.75 10.56
CA VAL A 20 5.36 -9.43 10.74
C VAL A 20 5.66 -8.95 12.17
N PHE A 21 4.87 -8.00 12.67
CA PHE A 21 5.11 -7.45 14.00
C PHE A 21 4.70 -8.38 15.15
N SER A 22 3.70 -9.27 14.98
CA SER A 22 3.37 -10.26 16.02
C SER A 22 4.57 -11.18 16.27
N VAL A 23 5.14 -11.75 15.20
CA VAL A 23 6.36 -12.57 15.27
C VAL A 23 7.53 -11.77 15.85
N LEU A 24 7.75 -10.53 15.37
CA LEU A 24 8.87 -9.69 15.85
C LEU A 24 8.80 -9.41 17.36
N PHE A 25 7.60 -9.22 17.91
CA PHE A 25 7.42 -8.97 19.34
C PHE A 25 7.29 -10.23 20.21
N GLU A 26 7.01 -11.39 19.62
CA GLU A 26 6.97 -12.69 20.30
C GLU A 26 8.35 -13.35 20.41
N LEU A 27 9.29 -13.00 19.54
CA LEU A 27 10.65 -13.54 19.58
C LEU A 27 11.37 -13.11 20.88
N PRO A 28 12.00 -14.05 21.62
CA PRO A 28 12.76 -13.70 22.81
C PRO A 28 13.91 -12.78 22.38
N PRO A 29 14.09 -11.64 23.06
CA PRO A 29 15.05 -10.65 22.61
C PRO A 29 16.46 -11.24 22.73
N GLN A 30 17.24 -11.19 21.64
CA GLN A 30 18.68 -11.45 21.70
C GLN A 30 19.38 -10.20 22.28
N GLY A 31 19.13 -9.89 23.55
CA GLY A 31 19.63 -8.69 24.23
C GLY A 31 18.50 -7.75 24.67
N GLU A 32 18.69 -6.43 24.50
CA GLU A 32 17.59 -5.47 24.70
C GLU A 32 16.55 -5.64 23.57
N ALA A 33 15.28 -5.78 23.93
CA ALA A 33 14.22 -5.98 22.95
C ALA A 33 14.09 -4.75 22.03
N GLU A 34 14.25 -4.94 20.72
CA GLU A 34 14.07 -3.86 19.73
C GLU A 34 12.66 -3.24 19.84
N GLY A 35 12.59 -1.92 19.75
CA GLY A 35 11.36 -1.15 19.93
C GLY A 35 10.83 -1.15 21.36
N SER A 36 11.61 -1.50 22.38
CA SER A 36 11.20 -1.45 23.81
C SER A 36 11.25 -0.05 24.40
N SER A 37 12.15 0.81 23.93
CA SER A 37 12.38 2.15 24.47
C SER A 37 12.77 3.15 23.38
N SER A 38 12.87 4.42 23.72
CA SER A 38 13.46 5.44 22.83
C SER A 38 14.94 5.19 22.56
N ASP A 39 15.63 4.52 23.47
CA ASP A 39 17.06 4.23 23.41
C ASP A 39 17.36 2.99 22.56
N ASN A 40 16.37 2.12 22.35
CA ASN A 40 16.44 0.98 21.43
C ASN A 40 15.20 0.92 20.51
N PRO A 41 15.09 1.82 19.51
CA PRO A 41 13.95 1.87 18.61
C PRO A 41 13.97 0.75 17.56
N LEU A 42 12.80 0.41 17.02
CA LEU A 42 12.71 -0.47 15.86
C LEU A 42 13.07 0.31 14.58
N CYS A 43 14.17 -0.07 13.94
CA CYS A 43 14.61 0.55 12.70
C CYS A 43 13.86 -0.05 11.50
N LEU A 44 12.95 0.75 10.94
CA LEU A 44 12.28 0.43 9.68
C LEU A 44 13.03 1.14 8.55
N ASP A 45 13.95 0.41 7.93
CA ASP A 45 14.73 0.89 6.79
C ASP A 45 13.90 0.86 5.51
N SER A 46 14.19 1.79 4.59
CA SER A 46 13.51 1.92 3.29
C SER A 46 12.02 2.30 3.34
N ILE A 47 11.52 2.78 4.48
CA ILE A 47 10.14 3.28 4.61
C ILE A 47 10.12 4.80 4.57
N VAL A 48 9.35 5.35 3.62
CA VAL A 48 9.13 6.79 3.51
C VAL A 48 8.31 7.29 4.69
N ARG A 49 8.72 8.41 5.27
CA ARG A 49 8.06 8.98 6.46
C ARG A 49 6.59 9.26 6.23
N ASP A 50 6.25 9.89 5.11
CA ASP A 50 4.88 10.29 4.81
C ASP A 50 3.97 9.09 4.60
N ASP A 51 4.50 8.02 3.98
CA ASP A 51 3.80 6.74 3.85
C ASP A 51 3.50 6.13 5.22
N PHE A 52 4.48 6.17 6.13
CA PHE A 52 4.30 5.67 7.48
C PHE A 52 3.28 6.48 8.28
N VAL A 53 3.29 7.81 8.16
CA VAL A 53 2.29 8.68 8.80
C VAL A 53 0.88 8.36 8.30
N CYS A 54 0.71 8.13 6.99
CA CYS A 54 -0.58 7.72 6.43
C CYS A 54 -1.04 6.38 7.00
N PHE A 55 -0.14 5.40 7.11
CA PHE A 55 -0.44 4.12 7.74
C PHE A 55 -0.85 4.28 9.21
N LEU A 56 -0.15 5.11 9.98
CA LEU A 56 -0.48 5.39 11.38
C LEU A 56 -1.86 6.05 11.53
N HIS A 57 -2.29 6.91 10.60
CA HIS A 57 -3.64 7.48 10.64
C HIS A 57 -4.73 6.43 10.47
N VAL A 58 -4.47 5.36 9.71
CA VAL A 58 -5.41 4.25 9.53
C VAL A 58 -5.37 3.29 10.72
N LEU A 59 -4.17 3.02 11.25
CA LEU A 59 -3.99 2.13 12.40
C LEU A 59 -4.49 2.74 13.71
N TYR A 60 -4.34 4.06 13.88
CA TYR A 60 -4.77 4.81 15.06
C TYR A 60 -5.71 5.95 14.64
N PRO A 61 -6.96 5.62 14.25
CA PRO A 61 -7.92 6.64 13.89
C PRO A 61 -8.25 7.51 15.11
N LYS A 62 -8.24 8.83 14.94
CA LYS A 62 -8.63 9.76 16.00
C LYS A 62 -10.09 9.58 16.42
N ASN A 63 -10.95 9.30 15.43
CA ASN A 63 -12.36 8.99 15.60
C ASN A 63 -12.65 7.64 14.93
N PRO A 64 -13.07 6.60 15.66
CA PRO A 64 -13.35 5.29 15.07
C PRO A 64 -14.60 5.29 14.16
N CYS A 65 -15.46 6.31 14.30
CA CYS A 65 -16.66 6.48 13.47
C CYS A 65 -16.40 7.25 12.16
N GLU A 66 -15.20 7.78 11.96
CA GLU A 66 -14.88 8.61 10.80
C GLU A 66 -13.83 7.92 9.94
N GLU A 67 -14.07 7.84 8.64
CA GLU A 67 -13.06 7.33 7.73
C GLU A 67 -11.94 8.37 7.55
N PRO A 68 -10.67 7.95 7.58
CA PRO A 68 -9.57 8.88 7.43
C PRO A 68 -9.64 9.49 6.02
N ALA A 69 -9.69 10.83 5.97
CA ALA A 69 -9.71 11.60 4.73
C ALA A 69 -8.33 11.56 4.05
N LEU A 70 -8.03 10.43 3.39
CA LEU A 70 -6.81 10.18 2.64
C LEU A 70 -7.09 10.25 1.13
N SER A 71 -6.15 10.82 0.39
CA SER A 71 -6.12 10.77 -1.08
C SER A 71 -5.76 9.37 -1.58
N ASP A 72 -6.04 9.09 -2.86
CA ASP A 72 -5.68 7.82 -3.50
C ASP A 72 -4.20 7.47 -3.33
N ARG A 73 -3.32 8.46 -3.50
CA ARG A 73 -1.87 8.25 -3.33
C ARG A 73 -1.54 7.78 -1.91
N GLN A 74 -2.18 8.37 -0.92
CA GLN A 74 -1.98 7.99 0.49
C GLN A 74 -2.56 6.62 0.78
N TRP A 75 -3.73 6.28 0.21
CA TRP A 75 -4.28 4.93 0.31
C TRP A 75 -3.41 3.87 -0.36
N ILE A 76 -2.74 4.20 -1.47
CA ILE A 76 -1.75 3.32 -2.11
C ILE A 76 -0.55 3.10 -1.19
N SER A 77 -0.05 4.15 -0.53
CA SER A 77 1.02 4.03 0.47
C SER A 77 0.60 3.14 1.64
N VAL A 78 -0.62 3.32 2.17
CA VAL A 78 -1.20 2.46 3.21
C VAL A 78 -1.29 1.03 2.74
N LEU A 79 -1.78 0.78 1.53
CA LEU A 79 -1.91 -0.55 0.95
C LEU A 79 -0.56 -1.27 0.87
N ARG A 80 0.47 -0.58 0.39
CA ARG A 80 1.83 -1.13 0.28
C ARG A 80 2.41 -1.51 1.63
N LEU A 81 2.28 -0.64 2.64
CA LEU A 81 2.77 -0.93 3.98
C LEU A 81 1.96 -2.02 4.67
N ALA A 82 0.63 -2.03 4.49
CA ALA A 82 -0.23 -3.09 5.01
C ALA A 82 0.13 -4.45 4.41
N ALA A 83 0.38 -4.51 3.10
CA ALA A 83 0.86 -5.71 2.43
C ALA A 83 2.25 -6.15 2.91
N LEU A 84 3.18 -5.19 3.07
CA LEU A 84 4.54 -5.46 3.53
C LEU A 84 4.58 -6.05 4.94
N TRP A 85 3.69 -5.60 5.81
CA TRP A 85 3.66 -5.99 7.23
C TRP A 85 2.60 -7.04 7.56
N GLY A 86 1.82 -7.47 6.56
CA GLY A 86 0.81 -8.50 6.69
C GLY A 86 -0.50 -8.05 7.34
N PHE A 87 -0.80 -6.75 7.41
CA PHE A 87 -2.05 -6.23 7.98
C PHE A 87 -3.25 -6.48 7.05
N ALA A 88 -3.86 -7.66 7.14
CA ALA A 88 -4.96 -8.07 6.27
C ALA A 88 -6.16 -7.12 6.34
N SER A 89 -6.61 -6.71 7.53
CA SER A 89 -7.75 -5.81 7.70
C SER A 89 -7.52 -4.42 7.08
N ILE A 90 -6.32 -3.86 7.28
CA ILE A 90 -5.93 -2.55 6.72
C ILE A 90 -5.78 -2.66 5.21
N LYS A 91 -5.22 -3.77 4.71
CA LYS A 91 -5.12 -4.06 3.28
C LYS A 91 -6.51 -4.06 2.65
N THR A 92 -7.48 -4.81 3.20
CA THR A 92 -8.86 -4.83 2.70
C THR A 92 -9.51 -3.44 2.73
N LYS A 93 -9.30 -2.67 3.80
CA LYS A 93 -9.82 -1.30 3.91
C LYS A 93 -9.24 -0.37 2.84
N ALA A 94 -7.94 -0.46 2.58
CA ALA A 94 -7.27 0.32 1.55
C ALA A 94 -7.77 -0.05 0.14
N ILE A 95 -7.98 -1.34 -0.14
CA ILE A 95 -8.55 -1.80 -1.41
C ILE A 95 -9.96 -1.23 -1.62
N ALA A 96 -10.82 -1.29 -0.61
CA ALA A 96 -12.18 -0.75 -0.69
C ALA A 96 -12.20 0.77 -0.99
N ASN A 97 -11.26 1.53 -0.42
CA ASN A 97 -11.12 2.97 -0.68
C ASN A 97 -10.50 3.28 -2.05
N LEU A 98 -9.76 2.33 -2.63
CA LEU A 98 -9.14 2.47 -3.95
C LEU A 98 -10.03 1.94 -5.09
N ASP A 99 -11.16 1.29 -4.81
CA ASP A 99 -12.01 0.64 -5.83
C ASP A 99 -12.40 1.60 -6.96
N GLY A 100 -12.69 2.87 -6.61
CA GLY A 100 -12.99 3.92 -7.60
C GLY A 100 -11.81 4.33 -8.49
N VAL A 101 -10.56 3.97 -8.16
CA VAL A 101 -9.37 4.25 -9.01
C VAL A 101 -9.47 3.51 -10.33
N LEU A 102 -10.08 2.32 -10.37
CA LEU A 102 -10.25 1.53 -11.58
C LEU A 102 -10.95 2.31 -12.70
N GLU A 103 -11.95 3.12 -12.35
CA GLU A 103 -12.70 3.94 -13.30
C GLU A 103 -12.04 5.29 -13.56
N ARG A 104 -11.51 5.94 -12.51
CA ARG A 104 -10.97 7.31 -12.60
C ARG A 104 -9.57 7.36 -13.22
N ASP A 105 -8.73 6.37 -12.92
CA ASP A 105 -7.35 6.27 -13.40
C ASP A 105 -6.99 4.81 -13.72
N PRO A 106 -7.41 4.31 -14.90
CA PRO A 106 -7.11 2.94 -15.33
C PRO A 106 -5.62 2.64 -15.41
N LEU A 107 -4.78 3.64 -15.68
CA LEU A 107 -3.33 3.47 -15.73
C LEU A 107 -2.79 3.16 -14.35
N GLN A 108 -3.21 3.91 -13.33
CA GLN A 108 -2.84 3.64 -11.94
C GLN A 108 -3.35 2.29 -11.48
N ALA A 109 -4.56 1.90 -11.88
CA ALA A 109 -5.12 0.58 -11.58
C ALA A 109 -4.29 -0.56 -12.17
N VAL A 110 -3.80 -0.44 -13.42
CA VAL A 110 -2.88 -1.43 -14.00
C VAL A 110 -1.58 -1.52 -13.19
N LYS A 111 -0.98 -0.39 -12.81
CA LYS A 111 0.26 -0.39 -12.01
C LYS A 111 0.08 -1.04 -10.64
N LEU A 112 -1.09 -0.87 -10.02
CA LEU A 112 -1.41 -1.54 -8.76
C LEU A 112 -1.59 -3.04 -8.97
N ALA A 113 -2.32 -3.43 -10.01
CA ALA A 113 -2.53 -4.83 -10.36
C ALA A 113 -1.24 -5.57 -10.76
N ASP A 114 -0.26 -4.85 -11.31
CA ASP A 114 1.06 -5.40 -11.69
C ASP A 114 1.97 -5.61 -10.47
N ASP A 115 1.76 -4.90 -9.36
CA ASP A 115 2.54 -5.09 -8.13
C ASP A 115 1.95 -6.26 -7.30
N PRO A 116 2.60 -7.44 -7.28
CA PRO A 116 2.06 -8.63 -6.61
C PRO A 116 1.92 -8.45 -5.09
N ARG A 117 2.58 -7.45 -4.51
CA ARG A 117 2.45 -7.14 -3.09
C ARG A 117 1.05 -6.62 -2.77
N THR A 118 0.42 -5.91 -3.70
CA THR A 118 -0.90 -5.31 -3.46
C THR A 118 -2.03 -6.34 -3.36
N GLY A 119 -1.86 -7.54 -3.94
CA GLY A 119 -2.90 -8.55 -4.05
C GLY A 119 -4.11 -8.10 -4.88
N LEU A 120 -3.87 -7.23 -5.87
CA LEU A 120 -4.88 -6.69 -6.78
C LEU A 120 -4.78 -7.31 -8.19
N GLU A 121 -4.33 -8.54 -8.31
CA GLU A 121 -4.15 -9.22 -9.61
C GLU A 121 -5.47 -9.27 -10.40
N GLY A 122 -6.61 -9.36 -9.68
CA GLY A 122 -7.95 -9.33 -10.27
C GLY A 122 -8.30 -8.00 -10.97
N TRP A 123 -7.60 -6.91 -10.67
CA TRP A 123 -7.79 -5.62 -11.34
C TRP A 123 -7.13 -5.54 -12.71
N MET A 124 -6.21 -6.46 -13.03
CA MET A 124 -5.45 -6.40 -14.29
C MET A 124 -6.36 -6.38 -15.52
N VAL A 125 -7.27 -7.35 -15.62
CA VAL A 125 -8.20 -7.47 -16.76
C VAL A 125 -9.13 -6.26 -16.87
N PRO A 126 -9.87 -5.84 -15.83
CA PRO A 126 -10.76 -4.69 -15.95
C PRO A 126 -9.99 -3.37 -16.19
N ALA A 127 -8.80 -3.20 -15.62
CA ALA A 127 -7.99 -2.00 -15.80
C ALA A 127 -7.43 -1.90 -17.23
N VAL A 128 -6.90 -2.99 -17.78
CA VAL A 128 -6.48 -3.06 -19.19
C VAL A 128 -7.67 -2.82 -20.11
N GLY A 129 -8.83 -3.42 -19.83
CA GLY A 129 -10.04 -3.20 -20.62
C GLY A 129 -10.52 -1.75 -20.59
N ALA A 130 -10.49 -1.09 -19.43
CA ALA A 130 -10.82 0.33 -19.28
C ALA A 130 -9.82 1.22 -20.03
N LEU A 131 -8.53 0.90 -19.95
CA LEU A 131 -7.47 1.61 -20.65
C LEU A 131 -7.58 1.45 -22.18
N ALA A 132 -7.94 0.26 -22.65
CA ALA A 132 -8.18 0.00 -24.07
C ALA A 132 -9.39 0.80 -24.60
N ARG A 133 -10.51 0.83 -23.87
CA ARG A 133 -11.71 1.60 -24.26
C ARG A 133 -11.52 3.12 -24.24
N ARG A 134 -10.47 3.64 -23.59
CA ARG A 134 -10.18 5.07 -23.55
C ARG A 134 -9.96 5.61 -24.96
N ALA A 135 -10.60 6.74 -25.31
CA ALA A 135 -10.43 7.36 -26.62
C ALA A 135 -9.00 7.89 -26.87
N ALA A 136 -8.33 8.37 -25.81
CA ALA A 136 -6.98 8.89 -25.90
C ALA A 136 -5.94 7.75 -26.02
N PRO A 137 -4.99 7.82 -26.98
CA PRO A 137 -3.92 6.84 -27.11
C PRO A 137 -3.02 6.83 -25.86
N LEU A 138 -2.14 5.83 -25.76
CA LEU A 138 -1.12 5.83 -24.72
C LEU A 138 -0.05 6.86 -25.07
N SER A 139 0.25 7.74 -24.13
CA SER A 139 1.37 8.66 -24.25
C SER A 139 2.71 7.94 -24.02
N PRO A 140 3.84 8.49 -24.51
CA PRO A 140 5.17 7.90 -24.26
C PRO A 140 5.49 7.74 -22.77
N ASP A 141 4.96 8.60 -21.91
CA ASP A 141 5.16 8.55 -20.46
C ASP A 141 4.38 7.38 -19.84
N GLU A 142 3.16 7.14 -20.32
CA GLU A 142 2.35 6.00 -19.89
C GLU A 142 2.95 4.68 -20.34
N VAL A 143 3.46 4.61 -21.58
CA VAL A 143 4.15 3.41 -22.09
C VAL A 143 5.39 3.11 -21.26
N ARG A 144 6.18 4.12 -20.90
CA ARG A 144 7.34 3.93 -20.01
C ARG A 144 6.92 3.47 -18.62
N ALA A 145 5.81 3.98 -18.11
CA ALA A 145 5.35 3.64 -16.76
C ALA A 145 4.66 2.27 -16.67
N LEU A 146 4.07 1.78 -17.76
CA LEU A 146 3.51 0.43 -17.90
C LEU A 146 4.58 -0.62 -18.22
N GLY A 147 5.66 -0.19 -18.86
CA GLY A 147 6.57 -1.10 -19.53
C GLY A 147 6.04 -1.55 -20.90
N LEU A 148 6.97 -1.93 -21.77
CA LEU A 148 6.69 -2.22 -23.18
C LEU A 148 5.69 -3.38 -23.34
N GLU A 149 5.83 -4.43 -22.53
CA GLU A 149 4.99 -5.63 -22.66
C GLU A 149 3.52 -5.36 -22.35
N LEU A 150 3.23 -4.67 -21.23
CA LEU A 150 1.86 -4.31 -20.86
C LEU A 150 1.27 -3.29 -21.85
N ALA A 151 2.05 -2.32 -22.30
CA ALA A 151 1.60 -1.35 -23.30
C ALA A 151 1.21 -2.03 -24.62
N LEU A 152 1.99 -3.00 -25.09
CA LEU A 152 1.66 -3.78 -26.28
C LEU A 152 0.37 -4.59 -26.11
N LYS A 153 0.18 -5.23 -24.95
CA LYS A 153 -1.07 -5.95 -24.63
C LYS A 153 -2.29 -5.02 -24.66
N VAL A 154 -2.19 -3.83 -24.08
CA VAL A 154 -3.27 -2.83 -24.10
C VAL A 154 -3.58 -2.38 -25.52
N MET A 155 -2.57 -2.13 -26.35
CA MET A 155 -2.78 -1.74 -27.75
C MET A 155 -3.39 -2.87 -28.58
N HIS A 156 -3.00 -4.13 -28.34
CA HIS A 156 -3.58 -5.26 -29.04
C HIS A 156 -5.07 -5.46 -28.73
N VAL A 157 -5.51 -5.15 -27.50
CA VAL A 157 -6.93 -5.21 -27.10
C VAL A 157 -7.77 -4.08 -27.72
N ARG A 158 -7.13 -3.02 -28.24
CA ARG A 158 -7.83 -1.90 -28.90
C ARG A 158 -8.20 -2.16 -30.36
N GLU A 159 -7.48 -3.07 -31.01
CA GLU A 159 -7.71 -3.49 -32.40
C GLU A 159 -8.86 -4.50 -32.47
#